data_AF-A0A7W7CP11-F1
#
_entry.id   AF-A0A7W7CP11-F1
#
_cell.length_a   1.000
_cell.length_b   1.000
_cell.length_c   1.000
_cell.angle_alpha   90.00
_cell.angle_beta   90.00
_cell.angle_gamma   90.00
#
_symmetry.space_group_name_H-M   'P 1'
#
loop_
_entity.id
_entity.type
_entity.pdbx_description
1 polymer ?
#
loop_
_entity_poly.entity_id
_entity_poly.type
_entity_poly.pdbx_seq_one_letter_code
_entity_poly.pdbx_strand_id
1 'polypeptide(L)' 'MNDVLEQTESGREIARRNREQGLEQGLERGRVEVIRALLKAKYGEFDDLDDLARQLADHDSDGNVARIVAGATLAELRH' A
#
# COMPACT_ATOMS: atom_id res chain seq x y z
N MET A 1 -15.52 -31.08 -11.01
CA MET A 1 -15.76 -30.59 -9.63
C MET A 1 -16.39 -29.23 -9.78
N ASN A 2 -17.65 -29.11 -9.36
CA ASN A 2 -18.53 -27.99 -9.66
C ASN A 2 -18.56 -27.11 -8.39
N ASP A 3 -18.17 -25.85 -8.50
CA ASP A 3 -18.21 -24.88 -7.40
C ASP A 3 -19.67 -24.58 -7.04
N VAL A 4 -20.22 -25.40 -6.14
CA VAL A 4 -21.60 -25.30 -5.62
C VAL A 4 -21.85 -23.98 -4.87
N LEU A 5 -20.81 -23.20 -4.56
CA LEU A 5 -20.94 -21.93 -3.86
C LEU A 5 -21.38 -20.76 -4.76
N GLU A 6 -21.07 -20.75 -6.07
CA GLU A 6 -21.38 -19.60 -6.96
C GLU A 6 -22.88 -19.45 -7.32
N GLN A 7 -23.71 -20.45 -7.01
CA GLN A 7 -25.14 -20.45 -7.35
C GLN A 7 -26.04 -19.83 -6.27
N THR A 8 -25.50 -19.47 -5.10
CA THR A 8 -26.26 -18.82 -4.03
C THR A 8 -25.90 -17.34 -3.94
N GLU A 9 -26.87 -16.50 -3.57
CA GLU A 9 -26.66 -15.06 -3.34
C GLU A 9 -25.51 -14.81 -2.35
N SER A 10 -25.37 -15.66 -1.33
CA SER A 10 -24.26 -15.62 -0.37
C SER A 10 -22.89 -15.95 -0.95
N GLY A 11 -22.77 -16.93 -1.85
CA GLY A 11 -21.46 -17.24 -2.45
C GLY A 11 -20.97 -16.18 -3.43
N ARG A 12 -21.88 -15.48 -4.12
CA ARG A 12 -21.54 -14.30 -4.93
C ARG A 12 -21.05 -13.14 -4.07
N GLU A 13 -21.64 -12.94 -2.89
CA GLU A 13 -21.18 -11.93 -1.95
C GLU A 13 -19.79 -12.25 -1.38
N ILE A 14 -19.51 -13.51 -1.05
CA ILE A 14 -18.18 -13.96 -0.58
C ILE A 14 -17.12 -13.78 -1.69
N ALA A 15 -17.44 -14.17 -2.93
CA ALA A 15 -16.53 -14.01 -4.07
C ALA A 15 -16.22 -12.52 -4.37
N ARG A 16 -17.22 -11.65 -4.21
CA ARG A 16 -17.04 -10.19 -4.34
C ARG A 16 -16.13 -9.63 -3.24
N ARG A 17 -16.42 -9.96 -1.97
CA ARG A 17 -15.59 -9.52 -0.83
C ARG A 17 -14.15 -10.00 -0.95
N ASN A 18 -13.92 -11.25 -1.34
CA ASN A 18 -12.57 -11.79 -1.54
C ASN A 18 -11.82 -11.07 -2.67
N ARG A 19 -12.51 -10.69 -3.76
CA ARG A 19 -11.90 -9.91 -4.85
C ARG A 19 -11.56 -8.48 -4.42
N GLU A 20 -12.45 -7.83 -3.69
CA GLU A 20 -12.24 -6.48 -3.16
C GLU A 20 -11.07 -6.47 -2.17
N GLN A 21 -11.02 -7.42 -1.24
CA GLN A 21 -9.90 -7.60 -0.31
C GLN A 21 -8.58 -7.91 -1.02
N GLY A 22 -8.61 -8.74 -2.07
CA GLY A 22 -7.42 -9.05 -2.86
C GLY A 22 -6.92 -7.84 -3.65
N LEU A 23 -7.82 -7.01 -4.18
CA LEU A 23 -7.49 -5.76 -4.86
C LEU A 23 -6.92 -4.73 -3.88
N GLU A 24 -7.54 -4.58 -2.72
CA GLU A 24 -7.11 -3.66 -1.66
C GLU A 24 -5.71 -4.01 -1.15
N GLN A 25 -5.45 -5.28 -0.83
CA GLN A 25 -4.10 -5.75 -0.45
C GLN A 25 -3.07 -5.55 -1.57
N GLY A 26 -3.47 -5.72 -2.83
CA GLY A 26 -2.60 -5.48 -3.98
C GLY A 26 -2.24 -4.01 -4.14
N LEU A 27 -3.20 -3.11 -3.95
CA LEU A 27 -3.01 -1.67 -4.00
C LEU A 27 -2.16 -1.17 -2.82
N GLU A 28 -2.40 -1.67 -1.63
CA GLU A 28 -1.63 -1.36 -0.42
C GLU A 28 -0.16 -1.75 -0.59
N ARG A 29 0.12 -3.01 -0.99
CA ARG A 29 1.48 -3.46 -1.28
C ARG A 29 2.15 -2.63 -2.38
N GLY A 30 1.40 -2.28 -3.42
CA GLY A 30 1.90 -1.41 -4.49
C GLY A 30 2.31 -0.02 -3.99
N ARG A 31 1.52 0.58 -3.10
CA ARG A 31 1.83 1.89 -2.50
C ARG A 31 3.07 1.85 -1.62
N VAL A 32 3.20 0.82 -0.77
CA VAL A 32 4.38 0.64 0.09
C VAL A 32 5.65 0.51 -0.75
N GLU A 33 5.64 -0.33 -1.80
CA GLU A 33 6.82 -0.51 -2.66
C GLU A 33 7.19 0.77 -3.42
N VAL A 34 6.20 1.55 -3.89
CA VAL A 34 6.45 2.85 -4.54
C VAL A 34 7.11 3.83 -3.57
N ILE A 35 6.56 4.00 -2.37
CA ILE A 35 7.13 4.91 -1.37
C ILE A 35 8.53 4.44 -0.95
N ARG A 36 8.71 3.15 -0.72
CA ARG A 36 10.02 2.55 -0.41
C ARG A 36 11.05 2.86 -1.49
N ALA A 37 10.69 2.68 -2.76
CA ALA A 37 11.58 2.97 -3.88
C ALA A 37 11.97 4.46 -3.93
N LEU A 38 11.01 5.36 -3.69
CA LEU A 38 11.26 6.80 -3.66
C LEU A 38 12.17 7.22 -2.50
N LEU A 39 11.91 6.70 -1.29
CA LEU A 39 12.75 6.93 -0.12
C LEU A 39 14.18 6.43 -0.36
N LYS A 40 14.32 5.19 -0.87
CA LYS A 40 15.63 4.60 -1.17
C LYS A 40 16.39 5.36 -2.25
N ALA A 41 15.70 5.81 -3.30
CA ALA A 41 16.32 6.59 -4.38
C ALA A 41 16.84 7.95 -3.88
N LYS A 42 16.16 8.56 -2.91
CA LYS A 42 16.48 9.91 -2.45
C LYS A 42 17.40 9.97 -1.24
N TYR A 43 17.23 9.08 -0.28
CA TYR A 43 17.98 9.09 0.99
C TYR A 43 18.93 7.89 1.15
N GLY A 44 18.92 6.94 0.20
CA GLY A 44 19.64 5.68 0.31
C GLY A 44 18.92 4.68 1.20
N GLU A 45 19.61 3.59 1.58
CA GLU A 45 19.11 2.69 2.61
C GLU A 45 19.36 3.25 4.01
N PHE A 46 18.39 3.02 4.89
CA PHE A 46 18.43 3.39 6.30
C PHE A 46 17.57 2.42 7.12
N ASP A 47 17.82 2.34 8.42
CA ASP A 47 17.37 1.25 9.28
C ASP A 47 15.83 1.06 9.33
N ASP A 48 15.07 2.15 9.30
CA ASP A 48 13.60 2.16 9.37
C ASP A 48 12.90 2.37 8.02
N LEU A 49 13.60 2.13 6.89
CA LEU A 49 13.07 2.36 5.54
C LEU A 49 11.73 1.66 5.29
N ASP A 50 11.64 0.37 5.64
CA ASP A 50 10.43 -0.43 5.37
C ASP A 50 9.27 -0.01 6.26
N ASP A 51 9.55 0.37 7.52
CA ASP A 51 8.53 0.80 8.46
C ASP A 51 8.00 2.20 8.13
N LEU A 52 8.89 3.13 7.77
CA LEU A 52 8.51 4.45 7.29
C LEU A 52 7.71 4.36 5.98
N ALA A 53 8.09 3.48 5.06
CA ALA A 53 7.34 3.28 3.82
C ALA A 53 5.90 2.80 4.07
N ARG A 54 5.71 1.86 5.01
CA ARG A 54 4.36 1.43 5.42
C ARG A 54 3.56 2.56 6.05
N GLN A 55 4.14 3.28 7.01
CA GLN A 55 3.47 4.39 7.68
C GLN A 55 3.00 5.47 6.69
N LEU A 56 3.84 5.84 5.73
CA LEU A 56 3.52 6.85 4.72
C LEU A 56 2.52 6.35 3.66
N ALA A 57 2.49 5.05 3.38
CA ALA A 57 1.54 4.45 2.44
C ALA A 57 0.13 4.35 3.04
N ASP A 58 0.06 4.07 4.35
CA ASP A 58 -1.18 3.97 5.10
C ASP A 58 -1.84 5.34 5.32
N HIS A 59 -1.02 6.39 5.44
CA HIS A 59 -1.49 7.75 5.74
C HIS A 59 -1.22 8.72 4.59
N ASP A 60 -2.22 9.05 3.77
CA ASP A 60 -2.10 10.03 2.65
C ASP A 60 -0.90 9.74 1.72
N SER A 61 -0.93 8.58 1.06
CA SER A 61 0.13 8.11 0.17
C SER A 61 0.50 9.14 -0.92
N ASP A 62 -0.50 9.76 -1.55
CA ASP A 62 -0.26 10.73 -2.63
C ASP A 62 0.42 12.01 -2.11
N GLY A 63 -0.03 12.53 -0.96
CA GLY A 63 0.61 13.67 -0.30
C GLY A 63 2.05 13.37 0.12
N ASN A 64 2.31 12.18 0.65
CA ASN A 64 3.65 11.77 1.04
C ASN A 64 4.59 11.57 -0.14
N VAL A 65 4.10 11.02 -1.26
CA VAL A 65 4.86 10.98 -2.52
C VAL A 65 5.27 12.39 -2.94
N ALA A 66 4.34 13.35 -2.90
CA ALA A 66 4.64 14.74 -3.24
C ALA A 66 5.69 15.35 -2.30
N ARG A 67 5.60 15.11 -0.98
CA ARG A 67 6.59 15.57 0.01
C ARG A 67 7.99 14.99 -0.24
N ILE A 68 8.08 13.69 -0.52
CA ILE A 68 9.34 13.02 -0.87
C ILE A 68 9.92 13.64 -2.14
N VAL A 69 9.13 13.79 -3.22
CA VAL A 69 9.61 14.39 -4.47
C VAL A 69 10.02 15.85 -4.26
N ALA A 70 9.28 16.61 -3.45
CA ALA A 70 9.50 18.04 -3.23
C ALA A 70 10.77 18.38 -2.46
N GLY A 71 11.29 17.48 -1.61
CA GLY A 71 12.47 17.82 -0.84
C GLY A 71 12.48 17.39 0.62
N ALA A 72 11.33 17.01 1.19
CA ALA A 72 11.17 16.84 2.64
C ALA A 72 12.27 15.99 3.26
N THR A 73 12.77 16.36 4.42
CA THR A 73 13.75 15.58 5.18
C THR A 73 13.10 14.35 5.81
N LEU A 74 13.91 13.35 6.19
CA LEU A 74 13.40 12.18 6.92
C LEU A 74 12.73 12.57 8.24
N ALA A 75 13.20 13.63 8.90
CA ALA A 75 12.56 14.14 10.12
C ALA A 75 11.13 14.65 9.82
N GLU A 76 10.96 15.44 8.77
CA GLU A 76 9.65 15.95 8.37
C GLU A 76 8.69 14.83 7.95
N LEU A 77 9.19 13.77 7.29
CA LEU A 77 8.36 12.64 6.87
C LEU A 77 7.92 11.75 8.05
N ARG A 78 8.62 11.77 9.18
CA ARG A 78 8.23 11.02 10.39
C ARG A 78 7.19 11.74 11.25
N HIS A 79 6.84 12.98 10.90
CA HIS A 79 5.86 13.83 11.58
C HIS A 79 4.60 14.02 10.73
#